data_AF-A0A139PIB9-F1
#
_entry.id   AF-A0A139PIB9-F1
#
_cell.length_a   1.000
_cell.length_b   1.000
_cell.length_c   1.000
_cell.angle_alpha   90.00
_cell.angle_beta   90.00
_cell.angle_gamma   90.00
#
_symmetry.space_group_name_H-M   'P 1'
#
loop_
_entity.id
_entity.type
_entity.pdbx_description
1 polymer ?
#
loop_
_entity_poly.entity_id
_entity_poly.type
_entity_poly.pdbx_seq_one_letter_code
_entity_poly.pdbx_strand_id
1 'polypeptide(L)' 'MESDYLGNYLFGYVGKGYLESSDEYLKIGAGAAQGLSDKDAIKYINNVINGNYGDNPGDAKMIQDGINDYKESYK' A
#
# COMPACT_ATOMS: atom_id res chain seq x y z
N MET A 1 10.59 2.19 -14.32
CA MET A 1 10.17 2.62 -12.97
C MET A 1 11.11 1.95 -12.00
N GLU A 2 12.05 2.68 -11.41
CA GLU A 2 12.84 2.16 -10.30
C GLU A 2 11.88 1.90 -9.15
N SER A 3 11.62 0.61 -8.90
CA SER A 3 11.24 -0.01 -7.64
C SER A 3 10.72 0.93 -6.51
N ASP A 4 9.44 1.29 -6.55
CA ASP A 4 8.68 1.69 -5.34
C ASP A 4 8.58 0.53 -4.32
N TYR A 5 9.08 -0.65 -4.70
CA TYR A 5 9.08 -1.86 -3.90
C TYR A 5 9.58 -1.62 -2.48
N LEU A 6 10.77 -1.02 -2.30
CA LEU A 6 11.33 -0.84 -0.96
C LEU A 6 10.44 0.06 -0.08
N GLY A 7 9.90 1.15 -0.64
CA GLY A 7 9.04 2.07 0.11
C GLY A 7 7.72 1.41 0.52
N ASN A 8 7.04 0.78 -0.43
CA ASN A 8 5.78 0.08 -0.18
C ASN A 8 5.95 -1.12 0.74
N TYR A 9 7.01 -1.91 0.55
CA TYR A 9 7.38 -3.02 1.42
C TYR A 9 7.64 -2.54 2.85
N LEU A 10 8.48 -1.52 3.04
CA LEU A 10 8.77 -0.98 4.38
C LEU A 10 7.52 -0.40 5.04
N PHE A 11 6.68 0.29 4.29
CA PHE A 11 5.40 0.79 4.80
C PHE A 11 4.51 -0.36 5.29
N GLY A 12 4.41 -1.44 4.52
CA GLY A 12 3.67 -2.64 4.94
C GLY A 12 4.24 -3.29 6.20
N TYR A 13 5.56 -3.54 6.22
CA TYR A 13 6.24 -4.20 7.34
C TYR A 13 6.17 -3.39 8.63
N VAL A 14 6.57 -2.12 8.58
CA VAL A 14 6.59 -1.24 9.75
C VAL A 14 5.16 -0.88 10.15
N GLY A 15 4.30 -0.52 9.19
CA GLY A 15 2.92 -0.14 9.44
C GLY A 15 2.13 -1.24 10.16
N LYS A 16 2.33 -2.51 9.79
CA LYS A 16 1.65 -3.63 10.44
C LYS A 16 2.00 -3.75 11.93
N GLY A 17 3.26 -3.54 12.28
CA GLY A 17 3.72 -3.63 13.67
C GLY A 17 3.36 -2.42 14.54
N TYR A 18 3.31 -1.23 13.97
CA TYR A 18 3.06 0.00 14.74
C TYR A 18 1.58 0.37 14.86
N LEU A 19 0.78 0.10 13.82
CA LEU A 19 -0.61 0.57 13.77
C LEU A 19 -1.61 -0.50 14.21
N GLU A 20 -1.17 -1.75 14.40
CA GLU A 20 -2.01 -2.91 14.73
C GLU A 20 -3.30 -3.02 13.87
N SER A 21 -3.25 -2.48 12.65
CA SER A 21 -4.41 -2.36 11.79
C SER A 21 -4.64 -3.63 10.96
N SER A 22 -5.80 -3.71 10.29
CA SER A 22 -6.01 -4.72 9.25
C SER A 22 -5.07 -4.49 8.07
N ASP A 23 -4.81 -5.55 7.30
CA ASP A 23 -3.98 -5.48 6.10
C ASP A 23 -4.62 -4.55 5.04
N GLU A 24 -5.95 -4.64 4.92
CA GLU A 24 -6.76 -3.79 4.05
C GLU A 24 -6.59 -2.30 4.38
N TYR A 25 -6.57 -1.96 5.68
CA TYR A 25 -6.46 -0.58 6.14
C TYR A 25 -5.17 0.09 5.67
N LEU A 26 -4.04 -0.64 5.70
CA LEU A 26 -2.76 -0.11 5.24
C LEU A 26 -2.79 0.18 3.73
N LYS A 27 -3.36 -0.71 2.94
CA LYS A 27 -3.46 -0.52 1.47
C LYS A 27 -4.39 0.63 1.11
N ILE A 28 -5.56 0.72 1.76
CA ILE A 28 -6.48 1.86 1.60
C ILE A 28 -5.80 3.17 1.99
N GLY A 29 -5.06 3.18 3.12
CA GLY A 29 -4.32 4.35 3.58
C GLY A 29 -3.25 4.81 2.59
N ALA A 30 -2.49 3.88 2.03
CA ALA A 30 -1.48 4.17 1.02
C ALA A 30 -2.10 4.75 -0.26
N GLY A 31 -3.18 4.13 -0.76
CA GLY A 31 -3.91 4.65 -1.92
C GLY A 31 -4.50 6.04 -1.69
N ALA A 32 -5.12 6.29 -0.53
CA ALA A 32 -5.64 7.61 -0.17
C ALA A 32 -4.52 8.67 -0.09
N ALA A 33 -3.37 8.32 0.51
CA ALA A 33 -2.23 9.21 0.59
C ALA A 33 -1.65 9.56 -0.79
N GLN A 34 -1.56 8.58 -1.69
CA GLN A 34 -1.12 8.83 -3.07
C GLN A 34 -2.12 9.72 -3.82
N GLY A 35 -3.43 9.46 -3.69
CA GLY A 35 -4.46 10.33 -4.31
C GLY A 35 -4.36 11.79 -3.86
N LEU A 36 -4.10 12.04 -2.57
CA LEU A 36 -3.88 13.39 -2.04
C LEU A 36 -2.58 14.02 -2.53
N SER A 37 -1.51 13.22 -2.64
CA SER A 37 -0.19 13.67 -3.10
C SER A 37 -0.19 14.04 -4.58
N ASP A 38 -0.71 13.16 -5.42
CA ASP A 38 -0.73 13.31 -6.89
C ASP A 38 -1.69 14.42 -7.33
N LYS A 39 -2.73 14.70 -6.52
CA LYS A 39 -3.82 15.63 -6.85
C LYS A 39 -4.51 15.29 -8.18
N ASP A 40 -4.47 14.02 -8.55
CA ASP A 40 -5.05 13.47 -9.78
C ASP A 40 -6.21 12.52 -9.44
N ALA A 41 -7.40 13.08 -9.33
CA ALA A 41 -8.61 12.33 -9.02
C ALA A 41 -8.99 11.34 -10.13
N ILE A 42 -8.65 11.61 -11.39
CA ILE A 42 -8.97 10.71 -12.51
C ILE A 42 -8.09 9.47 -12.43
N LYS A 43 -6.79 9.65 -12.21
CA LYS A 43 -5.85 8.54 -12.00
C LYS A 43 -6.29 7.67 -10.82
N TYR A 44 -6.61 8.30 -9.68
CA TYR A 44 -7.07 7.59 -8.49
C TYR A 44 -8.31 6.74 -8.78
N ILE A 45 -9.36 7.33 -9.38
CA ILE A 45 -10.61 6.61 -9.71
C ILE A 45 -10.35 5.46 -10.69
N ASN A 46 -9.54 5.69 -11.73
CA ASN A 46 -9.20 4.65 -12.69
C ASN A 46 -8.48 3.47 -12.02
N ASN A 47 -7.55 3.74 -11.11
CA ASN A 47 -6.85 2.69 -10.36
C ASN A 47 -7.81 1.91 -9.45
N VAL A 48 -8.74 2.58 -8.76
CA VAL A 48 -9.79 1.92 -7.97
C VAL A 48 -10.68 1.01 -8.83
N ILE A 49 -11.15 1.51 -9.98
CA ILE A 49 -12.00 0.73 -10.90
C ILE A 49 -11.26 -0.51 -11.43
N ASN A 50 -9.94 -0.41 -11.61
CA ASN A 50 -9.07 -1.51 -12.03
C ASN A 50 -8.72 -2.49 -10.89
N GLY A 51 -9.31 -2.34 -9.71
CA GLY A 51 -9.13 -3.25 -8.59
C GLY A 51 -7.88 -2.96 -7.73
N ASN A 52 -7.22 -1.82 -7.93
CA ASN A 52 -6.20 -1.33 -7.02
C ASN A 52 -6.83 -0.44 -5.93
N TYR A 53 -6.01 0.11 -5.03
CA TYR A 53 -6.49 0.90 -3.89
C TYR A 53 -6.53 2.40 -4.19
N GLY A 54 -6.54 2.77 -5.47
CA GLY A 54 -6.30 4.14 -5.92
C GLY A 54 -4.81 4.50 -6.02
N ASP A 55 -3.95 3.57 -5.62
CA ASP A 55 -2.50 3.56 -5.76
C ASP A 55 -2.05 3.07 -7.15
N ASN A 56 -0.74 3.13 -7.44
CA ASN A 56 -0.21 2.61 -8.70
C ASN A 56 -0.35 1.08 -8.72
N PRO A 57 -0.58 0.48 -9.91
CA PRO A 57 -0.63 -0.96 -10.04
C PRO A 57 0.62 -1.64 -9.47
N GLY A 58 0.41 -2.53 -8.50
CA GLY A 58 1.47 -3.29 -7.83
C GLY A 58 1.83 -2.78 -6.44
N ASP A 59 1.54 -1.52 -6.09
CA ASP A 59 1.87 -0.94 -4.78
C ASP A 59 1.25 -1.76 -3.64
N ALA A 60 -0.05 -2.03 -3.71
CA ALA A 60 -0.76 -2.87 -2.76
C ALA A 60 -0.19 -4.29 -2.59
N LYS A 61 0.42 -4.88 -3.64
CA LYS A 61 1.10 -6.17 -3.54
C LYS A 61 2.39 -6.05 -2.74
N MET A 62 3.18 -5.02 -3.02
CA MET A 62 4.45 -4.77 -2.31
C MET A 62 4.21 -4.45 -0.83
N ILE A 63 3.13 -3.71 -0.53
CA ILE A 63 2.65 -3.50 0.85
C ILE A 63 2.28 -4.84 1.49
N GLN A 64 1.57 -5.72 0.77
CA GLN A 64 1.21 -7.03 1.28
C GLN A 64 2.45 -7.90 1.57
N ASP A 65 3.48 -7.84 0.72
CA ASP A 65 4.74 -8.56 0.94
C ASP A 65 5.35 -8.16 2.29
N GLY A 66 5.46 -6.85 2.57
CA GLY A 66 5.97 -6.36 3.87
C GLY A 66 5.10 -6.77 5.07
N ILE A 67 3.76 -6.73 4.92
CA ILE A 67 2.83 -7.18 5.96
C ILE A 67 3.02 -8.68 6.26
N ASN A 68 3.21 -9.50 5.22
CA ASN A 68 3.41 -10.94 5.36
C ASN A 68 4.72 -11.22 6.10
N ASP A 69 5.81 -10.56 5.72
CA ASP A 69 7.12 -10.74 6.37
C ASP A 69 7.10 -10.30 7.83
N TYR A 70 6.36 -9.24 8.18
CA TYR A 70 6.11 -8.90 9.57
C TYR A 70 5.40 -10.05 10.30
N LYS A 71 4.27 -10.55 9.76
CA LYS A 71 3.53 -11.64 10.39
C LYS A 71 4.38 -12.89 10.55
N GLU A 72 5.26 -13.21 9.61
CA GLU A 72 6.19 -14.33 9.71
C GLU A 72 7.27 -14.11 10.78
N SER A 73 7.78 -12.89 10.91
CA SER A 73 8.80 -12.52 11.91
C SER A 73 8.29 -12.56 13.35
N TYR A 74 6.98 -12.37 13.56
CA TYR A 74 6.35 -12.25 14.88
C TYR A 74 5.28 -13.33 15.12
N LYS A 75 5.46 -14.52 14.51
CA LYS A 75 4.67 -15.73 14.78
C LYS A 75 4.92 -16.32 16.16
#